data_AF-A0A212RDF6-F1
#
_entry.id   AF-A0A212RDF6-F1
#
_cell.length_a   1.000
_cell.length_b   1.000
_cell.length_c   1.000
_cell.angle_alpha   90.00
_cell.angle_beta   90.00
_cell.angle_gamma   90.00
#
_symmetry.space_group_name_H-M   'P 1'
#
loop_
_entity.id
_entity.type
_entity.pdbx_description
1 polymer ?
#
loop_
_entity_poly.entity_id
_entity_poly.type
_entity_poly.pdbx_seq_one_letter_code
_entity_poly.pdbx_strand_id
1 'polypeptide(L)'
;MSAAAIDELVGWALIDERIREELLGPRRAEVLARYDLTEEERQWLLRVRAKDLTGFAAAAARWLEHRAARDETPFPDYLFA
;
A
#
# COMPACT_ATOMS: atom_id res chain seq x y z
N MET A 1 2.20 -10.32 -2.08
CA MET A 1 2.37 -9.88 -3.48
C MET A 1 1.49 -8.66 -3.70
N SER A 2 1.93 -7.48 -3.24
CA SER A 2 1.08 -6.29 -3.14
C SER A 2 1.83 -4.97 -3.34
N ALA A 3 3.18 -5.00 -3.31
CA ALA A 3 4.02 -3.84 -3.63
C ALA A 3 3.74 -3.31 -5.04
N ALA A 4 3.68 -4.21 -6.03
CA ALA A 4 3.39 -3.83 -7.42
C ALA A 4 2.02 -3.15 -7.60
N ALA A 5 0.99 -3.62 -6.88
CA ALA A 5 -0.35 -3.03 -6.95
C ALA A 5 -0.40 -1.63 -6.30
N ILE A 6 0.36 -1.41 -5.22
CA ILE A 6 0.50 -0.10 -4.58
C ILE A 6 1.30 0.85 -5.48
N ASP A 7 2.41 0.40 -6.07
CA ASP A 7 3.22 1.20 -6.99
C ASP A 7 2.41 1.60 -8.24
N GLU A 8 1.62 0.66 -8.78
CA GLU A 8 0.72 0.93 -9.90
C GLU A 8 -0.34 1.97 -9.53
N LEU A 9 -1.00 1.81 -8.38
CA LEU A 9 -1.99 2.78 -7.88
C LEU A 9 -1.40 4.18 -7.73
N VAL A 10 -0.22 4.29 -7.11
CA VAL A 10 0.46 5.58 -6.90
C VAL A 10 0.91 6.17 -8.23
N GLY A 11 1.43 5.35 -9.15
CA GLY A 11 1.82 5.76 -10.49
C GLY A 11 0.66 6.33 -11.29
N TRP A 12 -0.50 5.66 -11.26
CA TRP A 12 -1.71 6.19 -11.90
C TRP A 12 -2.21 7.48 -11.26
N ALA A 13 -2.19 7.59 -9.93
CA ALA A 13 -2.57 8.83 -9.25
C ALA A 13 -1.59 9.99 -9.52
N LEU A 14 -0.37 9.71 -9.96
CA LEU A 14 0.61 10.72 -10.36
C LEU A 14 0.29 11.33 -11.73
N ILE A 15 -0.23 10.52 -12.66
CA ILE A 15 -0.45 10.89 -14.06
C ILE A 15 -1.92 11.30 -14.31
N ASP A 16 -2.87 10.66 -13.63
CA ASP A 16 -4.31 10.91 -13.75
C ASP A 16 -4.86 11.62 -12.51
N GLU A 17 -5.25 12.89 -12.69
CA GLU A 17 -5.82 13.71 -11.63
C GLU A 17 -7.14 13.16 -11.10
N ARG A 18 -7.96 12.50 -11.94
CA ARG A 18 -9.20 11.89 -11.50
C ARG A 18 -8.95 10.74 -10.54
N ILE A 19 -7.94 9.90 -10.83
CA ILE A 19 -7.56 8.80 -9.93
C ILE A 19 -7.06 9.36 -8.60
N ARG A 20 -6.29 10.45 -8.63
CA ARG A 20 -5.84 11.15 -7.42
C ARG A 20 -6.99 11.71 -6.59
N GLU A 21 -7.97 12.35 -7.23
CA GLU A 21 -9.16 12.86 -6.54
C GLU A 21 -10.01 11.71 -5.96
N GLU A 22 -10.22 10.63 -6.72
CA GLU A 22 -10.95 9.47 -6.22
C GLU A 22 -10.21 8.77 -5.07
N LEU A 23 -8.88 8.70 -5.12
CA LEU A 23 -8.01 8.11 -4.10
C LEU A 23 -7.97 8.96 -2.81
N LEU A 24 -7.84 10.28 -2.92
CA LEU A 24 -7.79 11.18 -1.76
C LEU A 24 -9.18 11.54 -1.25
N GLY A 25 -10.22 11.31 -2.04
CA GLY A 25 -11.60 11.62 -1.75
C GLY A 25 -12.42 10.46 -1.16
N PRO A 26 -13.77 10.60 -1.15
CA PRO A 26 -14.68 9.64 -0.55
C PRO A 26 -14.76 8.30 -1.31
N ARG A 27 -14.33 8.27 -2.58
CA ARG A 27 -14.33 7.08 -3.44
C ARG A 27 -13.12 6.18 -3.28
N ARG A 28 -12.27 6.44 -2.27
CA ARG A 28 -11.07 5.65 -2.02
C ARG A 28 -11.32 4.15 -1.99
N ALA A 29 -12.39 3.71 -1.34
CA ALA A 29 -12.73 2.30 -1.25
C ALA A 29 -12.96 1.65 -2.63
N GLU A 30 -13.63 2.35 -3.53
CA GLU A 30 -13.88 1.89 -4.90
C GLU A 30 -12.60 1.87 -5.73
N VAL A 31 -11.72 2.87 -5.57
CA VAL A 31 -10.43 2.90 -6.26
C VAL A 31 -9.57 1.75 -5.80
N LEU A 32 -9.42 1.56 -4.49
CA LEU A 32 -8.64 0.45 -3.93
C LEU A 32 -9.19 -0.89 -4.39
N ALA A 33 -10.52 -1.06 -4.49
CA ALA A 33 -11.21 -2.28 -4.96
C ALA A 33 -10.77 -2.74 -6.35
N ARG A 34 -10.26 -1.83 -7.20
CA ARG A 34 -9.79 -2.15 -8.55
C ARG A 34 -8.40 -2.78 -8.57
N TYR A 35 -7.64 -2.68 -7.48
CA TYR A 35 -6.28 -3.19 -7.36
C TYR A 35 -6.24 -4.48 -6.55
N ASP A 36 -5.27 -5.33 -6.88
CA ASP A 36 -5.01 -6.62 -6.22
C ASP A 36 -4.34 -6.43 -4.85
N LEU A 37 -5.10 -5.82 -3.94
CA LEU A 37 -4.72 -5.59 -2.55
C LEU A 37 -5.40 -6.64 -1.67
N THR A 38 -4.65 -7.17 -0.71
CA THR A 38 -5.23 -8.03 0.32
C THR A 38 -6.21 -7.22 1.18
N GLU A 39 -7.14 -7.91 1.85
CA GLU A 39 -8.13 -7.24 2.71
C GLU A 39 -7.44 -6.44 3.83
N GLU A 40 -6.35 -6.95 4.40
CA GLU A 40 -5.58 -6.25 5.43
C GLU A 40 -4.99 -4.93 4.90
N GLU A 41 -4.37 -4.96 3.71
CA GLU A 41 -3.80 -3.78 3.05
C GLU A 41 -4.87 -2.75 2.72
N ARG A 42 -6.01 -3.20 2.19
CA ARG A 42 -7.15 -2.36 1.84
C ARG A 42 -7.69 -1.63 3.06
N GLN A 43 -7.92 -2.35 4.16
CA GLN A 43 -8.36 -1.77 5.43
C GLN A 43 -7.34 -0.79 6.00
N TRP A 44 -6.05 -1.09 5.87
CA TRP A 44 -4.99 -0.21 6.31
C TRP A 44 -4.96 1.10 5.51
N LEU A 45 -4.97 1.03 4.18
CA LEU A 45 -4.97 2.17 3.27
C LEU A 45 -6.23 3.04 3.40
N LEU A 46 -7.37 2.44 3.74
CA LEU A 46 -8.60 3.18 4.05
C LEU A 46 -8.47 4.05 5.31
N ARG A 47 -7.67 3.62 6.29
CA ARG A 47 -7.45 4.37 7.54
C ARG A 47 -6.42 5.49 7.41
N VAL A 48 -5.62 5.50 6.34
CA VAL A 48 -4.58 6.51 6.11
C VAL A 48 -5.22 7.89 5.95
N ARG A 49 -4.95 8.82 6.88
CA ARG A 49 -5.42 10.22 6.75
C ARG A 49 -4.42 11.09 5.98
N ALA A 50 -4.14 10.72 4.74
CA ALA A 50 -3.32 11.53 3.84
C ALA A 50 -4.15 12.66 3.21
N LYS A 51 -3.60 13.87 3.18
CA LYS A 51 -4.20 15.05 2.53
C LYS A 51 -3.71 15.24 1.08
N ASP A 52 -2.63 14.56 0.73
CA ASP A 52 -1.98 14.61 -0.57
C ASP A 52 -1.46 13.22 -0.96
N LEU A 53 -1.09 13.07 -2.22
CA LEU A 53 -0.59 11.81 -2.76
C LEU A 53 0.73 11.39 -2.12
N THR A 54 1.60 12.34 -1.79
CA THR A 54 2.91 12.09 -1.18
C THR A 54 2.75 11.43 0.20
N GLY A 55 1.85 11.94 1.04
CA GLY A 55 1.54 11.37 2.34
C GLY A 55 0.88 10.01 2.24
N PHE A 56 0.07 9.78 1.20
CA PHE A 56 -0.51 8.47 0.93
C PHE A 56 0.57 7.46 0.51
N ALA A 57 1.44 7.84 -0.42
CA ALA A 57 2.55 7.01 -0.89
C ALA A 57 3.54 6.69 0.24
N ALA A 58 3.88 7.68 1.08
CA ALA A 58 4.74 7.47 2.25
C ALA A 58 4.13 6.50 3.27
N ALA A 59 2.81 6.58 3.49
CA ALA A 59 2.11 5.63 4.34
C ALA A 59 2.17 4.23 3.72
N ALA A 60 1.85 4.09 2.44
CA ALA A 60 1.87 2.81 1.74
C ALA A 60 3.28 2.18 1.73
N ALA A 61 4.32 2.98 1.50
CA ALA A 61 5.72 2.54 1.56
C ALA A 61 6.09 2.02 2.96
N ARG A 62 5.72 2.74 4.04
CA ARG A 62 5.94 2.28 5.42
C ARG A 62 5.24 0.97 5.72
N TRP A 63 4.06 0.74 5.16
CA TRP A 63 3.35 -0.54 5.32
C TRP A 63 4.09 -1.68 4.60
N LEU A 64 4.56 -1.44 3.37
CA LEU A 64 5.35 -2.41 2.61
C LEU A 64 6.67 -2.77 3.32
N GLU A 65 7.39 -1.77 3.85
CA GLU A 65 8.58 -1.97 4.67
C GLU A 65 8.27 -2.83 5.91
N HIS A 66 7.17 -2.53 6.61
CA HIS A 66 6.77 -3.28 7.80
C HIS A 66 6.38 -4.73 7.48
N ARG A 67 5.80 -4.98 6.30
CA ARG A 67 5.52 -6.34 5.81
C ARG A 67 6.79 -7.09 5.43
N ALA A 68 7.70 -6.46 4.70
CA ALA A 68 8.96 -7.07 4.29
C ALA A 68 9.78 -7.53 5.52
N ALA A 69 9.83 -6.71 6.56
CA ALA A 69 10.48 -7.05 7.83
C ALA A 69 9.82 -8.20 8.60
N ARG A 70 8.55 -8.53 8.32
CA ARG A 70 7.83 -9.66 8.94
C ARG A 70 7.90 -10.95 8.13
N ASP A 71 8.14 -10.85 6.82
CA ASP A 71 8.35 -12.00 5.93
C ASP A 71 9.82 -12.49 5.96
N GLU A 72 10.76 -11.68 6.46
CA GLU A 72 12.09 -12.16 6.89
C GLU A 72 11.95 -13.07 8.11
N THR A 73 11.81 -14.36 7.83
CA THR A 73 12.00 -15.42 8.83
C THR A 73 13.41 -15.25 9.39
N PRO A 74 13.61 -15.04 10.71
CA PRO A 74 14.95 -15.13 11.27
C PRO A 74 15.40 -16.55 10.97
N PHE A 75 16.52 -16.70 10.27
CA PHE A 75 17.13 -17.98 9.98
C PHE A 75 16.94 -18.91 11.18
N PRO A 76 16.29 -20.07 11.02
CA PRO A 76 16.13 -20.93 12.16
C PRO A 76 17.52 -21.31 12.68
N ASP A 77 17.71 -21.18 13.99
CA ASP A 77 18.95 -21.43 14.75
C ASP A 77 19.50 -22.87 14.63
N TYR A 78 19.08 -23.67 13.65
CA TYR A 78 19.50 -25.06 13.46
C TYR A 78 20.82 -25.21 12.68
N LEU A 79 21.52 -24.11 12.33
CA LEU A 79 22.76 -24.14 11.53
C LEU A 79 24.06 -24.02 12.33
N PHE A 80 24.00 -24.13 13.66
CA PHE A 80 25.17 -24.40 14.49
C PHE A 80 25.03 -25.82 15.08
N ALA A 81 25.25 -26.81 14.22
CA ALA A 81 25.52 -28.19 14.60
C ALA A 81 27.04 -28.43 14.64
#